data_AF-A0A6G0VVH4-F1
#
_entry.id   AF-A0A6G0VVH4-F1
#
_cell.length_a   1.000
_cell.length_b   1.000
_cell.length_c   1.000
_cell.angle_alpha   90.00
_cell.angle_beta   90.00
_cell.angle_gamma   90.00
#
_symmetry.space_group_name_H-M   'P 1'
#
loop_
_entity.id
_entity.type
_entity.pdbx_description
1 polymer ?
#
loop_
_entity_poly.entity_id
_entity_poly.type
_entity_poly.pdbx_seq_one_letter_code
_entity_poly.pdbx_strand_id
1 'polypeptide(L)'
;MIHLSASKACIKLPRSIEDVLRNIGSHFSRSHSRQMKYKEFQEFFKVEIHKILSPCTTRWLSLKACVDRILEQYPALKEYFRLLHFEDPSKTLEQIYDTLNNSFTIVYLEFMSYILGILTSFNTLFQGTGSLLYLLKPEIEKLLKTVCLNFMTIGYIRNLVTIINVSPNATEYQLPINEIYIGVTATESITNLINSNEITKFYKSCQEFY
;
A
#
# COMPACT_ATOMS: atom_id res chain seq x y z
N MET A 1 -13.94 -10.07 7.12
CA MET A 1 -13.76 -9.17 8.27
C MET A 1 -12.56 -8.26 8.07
N ILE A 2 -11.32 -8.77 8.02
CA ILE A 2 -10.11 -7.93 7.86
C ILE A 2 -10.05 -7.16 6.55
N HIS A 3 -10.57 -7.71 5.45
CA HIS A 3 -10.64 -6.97 4.18
C HIS A 3 -11.50 -5.69 4.28
N LEU A 4 -12.53 -5.66 5.14
CA LEU A 4 -13.36 -4.46 5.35
C LEU A 4 -12.61 -3.44 6.18
N SER A 5 -11.91 -3.87 7.23
CA SER A 5 -11.04 -3.00 8.03
C SER A 5 -9.95 -2.37 7.16
N ALA A 6 -9.27 -3.18 6.34
CA ALA A 6 -8.24 -2.73 5.42
C ALA A 6 -8.77 -1.73 4.38
N SER A 7 -9.94 -2.00 3.80
CA SER A 7 -10.61 -1.10 2.87
C SER A 7 -11.00 0.23 3.54
N LYS A 8 -11.51 0.18 4.77
CA LYS A 8 -11.86 1.39 5.53
C LYS A 8 -10.62 2.22 5.91
N ALA A 9 -9.54 1.56 6.29
CA ALA A 9 -8.26 2.20 6.62
C ALA A 9 -7.65 2.89 5.41
N CYS A 10 -7.70 2.29 4.21
CA CYS A 10 -7.15 2.92 3.00
C CYS A 10 -7.84 4.22 2.58
N ILE A 11 -9.05 4.52 3.08
CA ILE A 11 -9.69 5.84 2.88
C ILE A 11 -8.87 6.97 3.52
N LYS A 12 -7.99 6.66 4.47
CA LYS A 12 -7.09 7.60 5.15
C LYS A 12 -5.83 7.94 4.36
N LEU A 13 -5.53 7.16 3.33
CA LEU A 13 -4.46 7.46 2.39
C LEU A 13 -4.95 8.42 1.31
N PRO A 14 -4.04 9.15 0.62
CA PRO A 14 -4.44 10.03 -0.46
C PRO A 14 -5.19 9.27 -1.57
N ARG A 15 -6.35 9.81 -1.99
CA ARG A 15 -7.18 9.19 -3.05
C ARG A 15 -6.41 8.98 -4.35
N SER A 16 -5.45 9.85 -4.65
CA SER A 16 -4.57 9.73 -5.82
C SER A 16 -3.87 8.37 -5.89
N ILE A 17 -3.56 7.73 -4.75
CA ILE A 17 -2.91 6.42 -4.73
C ILE A 17 -3.88 5.30 -5.16
N GLU A 18 -5.12 5.31 -4.70
CA GLU A 18 -6.12 4.34 -5.19
C GLU A 18 -6.47 4.61 -6.66
N ASP A 19 -6.65 5.89 -7.01
CA ASP A 19 -7.01 6.31 -8.36
C ASP A 19 -5.93 5.90 -9.37
N VAL A 20 -4.64 6.08 -9.06
CA VAL A 20 -3.55 5.68 -9.97
C VAL A 20 -3.51 4.16 -10.16
N LEU A 21 -3.69 3.36 -9.10
CA LEU A 21 -3.77 1.90 -9.21
C LEU A 21 -4.93 1.46 -10.10
N ARG A 22 -6.11 2.09 -9.93
CA ARG A 22 -7.31 1.80 -10.71
C ARG A 22 -7.17 2.24 -12.17
N ASN A 23 -6.64 3.43 -12.40
CA ASN A 23 -6.48 4.02 -13.72
C ASN A 23 -5.46 3.24 -14.55
N ILE A 24 -4.31 2.89 -13.96
CA ILE A 24 -3.30 2.03 -14.59
C ILE A 24 -3.89 0.65 -14.91
N GLY A 25 -4.53 0.00 -13.94
CA GLY A 25 -5.17 -1.31 -14.16
C GLY A 25 -6.22 -1.26 -15.27
N SER A 26 -7.05 -0.22 -15.30
CA SER A 26 -8.08 -0.03 -16.32
C SER A 26 -7.50 0.21 -17.71
N HIS A 27 -6.41 1.00 -17.80
CA HIS A 27 -5.72 1.31 -19.05
C HIS A 27 -5.27 0.06 -19.81
N PHE A 28 -4.77 -0.94 -19.08
CA PHE A 28 -4.30 -2.20 -19.66
C PHE A 28 -5.37 -3.28 -19.76
N SER A 29 -6.42 -3.25 -18.93
CA SER A 29 -7.37 -4.37 -18.74
C SER A 29 -8.01 -4.93 -20.02
N ARG A 30 -8.30 -4.07 -21.01
CA ARG A 30 -9.09 -4.42 -22.21
C ARG A 30 -8.38 -4.20 -23.53
N SER A 31 -7.09 -3.82 -23.53
CA SER A 31 -6.36 -3.52 -24.75
C SER A 31 -5.12 -4.39 -24.88
N HIS A 32 -5.19 -5.39 -25.75
CA HIS A 32 -4.04 -6.24 -26.07
C HIS A 32 -2.91 -5.42 -26.71
N SER A 33 -3.24 -4.46 -27.58
CA SER A 33 -2.26 -3.55 -28.18
C SER A 33 -1.48 -2.75 -27.13
N ARG A 34 -2.15 -2.20 -26.10
CA ARG A 34 -1.46 -1.49 -25.00
C ARG A 34 -0.58 -2.42 -24.17
N GLN A 35 -1.02 -3.66 -23.92
CA GLN A 35 -0.21 -4.66 -23.22
C GLN A 35 1.04 -5.04 -24.03
N MET A 36 0.92 -5.17 -25.35
CA MET A 36 2.07 -5.44 -26.22
C MET A 36 3.04 -4.25 -26.27
N LYS A 37 2.55 -3.01 -26.45
CA LYS A 37 3.41 -1.81 -26.38
C LYS A 37 4.12 -1.73 -25.03
N TYR A 38 3.44 -2.03 -23.93
CA TYR A 38 4.05 -2.00 -22.60
C TYR A 38 5.10 -3.10 -22.39
N LYS A 39 4.94 -4.28 -23.01
CA LYS A 39 5.94 -5.36 -22.95
C LYS A 39 7.32 -4.89 -23.41
N GLU A 40 7.39 -4.06 -24.45
CA GLU A 40 8.64 -3.47 -24.95
C GLU A 40 9.33 -2.62 -23.88
N PHE A 41 8.57 -1.89 -23.05
CA PHE A 41 9.11 -1.14 -21.92
C PHE A 41 9.59 -2.08 -20.82
N GLN A 42 8.86 -3.16 -20.53
CA GLN A 42 9.30 -4.15 -19.53
C GLN A 42 10.65 -4.76 -19.92
N GLU A 43 10.80 -5.13 -21.19
CA GLU A 43 12.05 -5.65 -21.76
C GLU A 43 13.18 -4.62 -21.70
N PHE A 44 12.91 -3.36 -22.05
CA PHE A 44 13.90 -2.28 -22.02
C PHE A 44 14.39 -1.97 -20.59
N PHE A 45 13.46 -1.86 -19.63
CA PHE A 45 13.77 -1.59 -18.22
C PHE A 45 14.26 -2.83 -17.46
N LYS A 46 14.30 -4.01 -18.11
CA LYS A 46 14.71 -5.29 -17.52
C LYS A 46 13.91 -5.66 -16.27
N VAL A 47 12.62 -5.30 -16.25
CA VAL A 47 11.67 -5.78 -15.24
C VAL A 47 10.99 -7.05 -15.75
N GLU A 48 10.47 -7.89 -14.85
CA GLU A 48 9.81 -9.12 -15.25
C GLU A 48 8.59 -8.84 -16.14
N ILE A 49 8.37 -9.66 -17.16
CA ILE A 49 7.26 -9.47 -18.09
C ILE A 49 5.97 -9.94 -17.42
N HIS A 50 5.20 -8.96 -16.98
CA HIS A 50 3.99 -9.18 -16.22
C HIS A 50 2.79 -8.42 -16.79
N LYS A 51 1.63 -9.08 -16.82
CA LYS A 51 0.36 -8.39 -17.02
C LYS A 51 0.07 -7.47 -15.85
N ILE A 52 -0.25 -6.21 -16.10
CA ILE A 52 -0.66 -5.30 -15.02
C ILE A 52 -1.98 -5.76 -14.40
N LEU A 53 -2.01 -5.82 -13.06
CA LEU A 53 -3.18 -6.23 -12.30
C LEU A 53 -4.11 -5.03 -12.08
N SER A 54 -5.42 -5.28 -12.08
CA SER A 54 -6.42 -4.26 -11.79
C SER A 54 -7.07 -4.55 -10.42
N PRO A 55 -7.20 -3.54 -9.54
CA PRO A 55 -7.88 -3.72 -8.26
C PRO A 55 -9.32 -4.21 -8.46
N CYS A 56 -9.68 -5.33 -7.86
CA CYS A 56 -11.06 -5.80 -7.86
C CYS A 56 -11.86 -5.08 -6.76
N THR A 57 -13.05 -4.57 -7.10
CA THR A 57 -13.91 -3.79 -6.19
C THR A 57 -14.31 -4.53 -4.91
N THR A 58 -14.41 -5.86 -4.95
CA THR A 58 -14.87 -6.69 -3.82
C THR A 58 -13.78 -7.53 -3.17
N ARG A 59 -12.55 -7.51 -3.67
CA ARG A 59 -11.44 -8.34 -3.17
C ARG A 59 -10.24 -7.48 -2.83
N TRP A 60 -10.26 -6.91 -1.63
CA TRP A 60 -9.12 -6.16 -1.08
C TRP A 60 -7.83 -6.98 -1.01
N LEU A 61 -7.94 -8.32 -0.96
CA LEU A 61 -6.78 -9.23 -1.03
C LEU A 61 -5.99 -9.11 -2.34
N SER A 62 -6.65 -8.68 -3.42
CA SER A 62 -5.97 -8.40 -4.70
C SER A 62 -5.19 -7.09 -4.68
N LEU A 63 -5.46 -6.19 -3.72
CA LEU A 63 -4.83 -4.88 -3.69
C LEU A 63 -3.34 -4.99 -3.38
N LYS A 64 -2.93 -5.87 -2.46
CA LYS A 64 -1.51 -6.10 -2.20
C LYS A 64 -0.78 -6.52 -3.48
N ALA A 65 -1.30 -7.52 -4.18
CA ALA A 65 -0.72 -7.98 -5.44
C ALA A 65 -0.67 -6.87 -6.50
N CYS A 66 -1.69 -6.00 -6.57
CA CYS A 66 -1.67 -4.84 -7.46
C CYS A 66 -0.58 -3.84 -7.06
N VAL A 67 -0.47 -3.49 -5.79
CA VAL A 67 0.56 -2.58 -5.26
C VAL A 67 1.96 -3.13 -5.54
N ASP A 68 2.22 -4.39 -5.19
CA ASP A 68 3.51 -5.04 -5.45
C ASP A 68 3.84 -5.05 -6.94
N ARG A 69 2.85 -5.38 -7.79
CA ARG A 69 3.02 -5.36 -9.26
C ARG A 69 3.36 -3.96 -9.76
N ILE A 70 2.75 -2.91 -9.22
CA ILE A 70 3.05 -1.54 -9.62
C ILE A 70 4.42 -1.08 -9.13
N LEU A 71 4.83 -1.47 -7.91
CA LEU A 71 6.16 -1.18 -7.37
C LEU A 71 7.26 -1.84 -8.20
N GLU A 72 7.11 -3.13 -8.51
CA GLU A 72 8.05 -3.89 -9.35
C GLU A 72 8.20 -3.27 -10.75
N GLN A 73 7.09 -2.79 -11.30
CA GLN A 73 6.98 -2.26 -12.66
C GLN A 73 7.17 -0.74 -12.74
N TYR A 74 7.41 -0.09 -11.61
CA TYR A 74 7.38 1.37 -11.47
C TYR A 74 8.25 2.13 -12.48
N PRO A 75 9.54 1.78 -12.70
CA PRO A 75 10.37 2.51 -13.66
C PRO A 75 9.86 2.40 -15.10
N ALA A 76 9.38 1.21 -15.50
CA ALA A 76 8.82 0.99 -16.84
C ALA A 76 7.48 1.72 -17.03
N LEU A 77 6.60 1.69 -16.01
CA LEU A 77 5.32 2.40 -16.03
C LEU A 77 5.51 3.92 -16.14
N LYS A 78 6.48 4.47 -15.39
CA LYS A 78 6.75 5.91 -15.38
C LYS A 78 7.12 6.41 -16.78
N GLU A 79 8.00 5.71 -17.48
CA GLU A 79 8.44 6.10 -18.83
C GLU A 79 7.38 5.79 -19.90
N TYR A 80 6.64 4.69 -19.75
CA TYR A 80 5.50 4.39 -20.60
C TYR A 80 4.45 5.51 -20.57
N PHE A 81 4.03 5.92 -19.37
CA PHE A 81 3.04 6.98 -19.22
C PHE A 81 3.58 8.36 -19.56
N ARG A 82 4.89 8.62 -19.39
CA ARG A 82 5.52 9.85 -19.88
C ARG A 82 5.40 9.98 -21.40
N LEU A 83 5.78 8.93 -22.15
CA LEU A 83 5.67 8.95 -23.61
C LEU A 83 4.22 9.01 -24.07
N LEU A 84 3.33 8.26 -23.44
CA LEU A 84 1.93 8.26 -23.79
C LEU A 84 1.26 9.62 -23.52
N HIS A 85 1.59 10.27 -22.40
CA HIS A 85 1.10 11.63 -22.09
C HIS A 85 1.60 12.68 -23.08
N PHE A 86 2.84 12.52 -23.57
CA PHE A 86 3.40 13.38 -24.63
C PHE A 86 2.67 13.19 -25.98
N GLU A 87 2.29 11.96 -26.33
CA GLU A 87 1.53 11.63 -27.55
C GLU A 87 0.06 12.10 -27.46
N ASP A 88 -0.59 11.91 -26.30
CA ASP A 88 -2.00 12.21 -26.05
C ASP A 88 -2.21 12.74 -24.61
N PRO A 89 -2.31 14.07 -24.41
CA PRO A 89 -2.46 14.67 -23.09
C PRO A 89 -3.92 14.63 -22.60
N SER A 90 -4.53 13.44 -22.61
CA SER A 90 -5.86 13.27 -22.00
C SER A 90 -5.78 13.47 -20.48
N LYS A 91 -6.87 13.99 -19.88
CA LYS A 91 -6.95 14.26 -18.44
C LYS A 91 -6.60 13.06 -17.56
N THR A 92 -7.01 11.85 -17.96
CA THR A 92 -6.68 10.62 -17.21
C THR A 92 -5.18 10.30 -17.29
N LEU A 93 -4.55 10.52 -18.44
CA LEU A 93 -3.11 10.29 -18.61
C LEU A 93 -2.28 11.33 -17.86
N GLU A 94 -2.70 12.60 -17.88
CA GLU A 94 -2.11 13.67 -17.07
C GLU A 94 -2.15 13.31 -15.57
N GLN A 95 -3.31 12.86 -15.06
CA GLN A 95 -3.44 12.42 -13.66
C GLN A 95 -2.52 11.25 -13.30
N ILE A 96 -2.43 10.23 -14.18
CA ILE A 96 -1.51 9.10 -13.95
C ILE A 96 -0.06 9.60 -13.95
N TYR A 97 0.31 10.42 -14.94
CA TYR A 97 1.65 10.95 -15.11
C TYR A 97 2.08 11.80 -13.90
N ASP A 98 1.26 12.76 -13.49
CA ASP A 98 1.54 13.62 -12.33
C ASP A 98 1.66 12.80 -11.05
N THR A 99 0.78 11.81 -10.87
CA THR A 99 0.82 10.94 -9.70
C THR A 99 2.09 10.08 -9.69
N LEU A 100 2.51 9.50 -10.81
CA LEU A 100 3.76 8.72 -10.91
C LEU A 100 5.04 9.58 -10.80
N ASN A 101 4.94 10.88 -11.03
CA ASN A 101 6.06 11.81 -10.84
C ASN A 101 6.12 12.43 -9.44
N ASN A 102 5.05 12.32 -8.65
CA ASN A 102 5.08 12.71 -7.25
C ASN A 102 5.99 11.77 -6.45
N SER A 103 7.00 12.33 -5.79
CA SER A 103 8.00 11.59 -5.01
C SER A 103 7.42 10.79 -3.84
N PHE A 104 6.24 11.17 -3.32
CA PHE A 104 5.57 10.45 -2.24
C PHE A 104 4.75 9.26 -2.72
N THR A 105 4.42 9.17 -4.01
CA THR A 105 3.60 8.06 -4.52
C THR A 105 4.27 6.72 -4.28
N ILE A 106 5.58 6.62 -4.55
CA ILE A 106 6.33 5.38 -4.29
C ILE A 106 6.35 5.04 -2.80
N VAL A 107 6.53 6.05 -1.93
CA VAL A 107 6.56 5.87 -0.47
C VAL A 107 5.21 5.37 0.06
N TYR A 108 4.09 5.91 -0.45
CA TYR A 108 2.76 5.41 -0.11
C TYR A 108 2.53 3.97 -0.61
N LEU A 109 2.99 3.65 -1.82
CA LEU A 109 2.88 2.28 -2.35
C LEU A 109 3.73 1.29 -1.54
N GLU A 110 4.92 1.67 -1.10
CA GLU A 110 5.79 0.86 -0.24
C GLU A 110 5.16 0.63 1.14
N PHE A 111 4.62 1.68 1.76
CA PHE A 111 3.84 1.57 2.99
C PHE A 111 2.65 0.62 2.81
N MET A 112 1.90 0.77 1.71
CA MET A 112 0.78 -0.10 1.39
C MET A 112 1.23 -1.56 1.21
N SER A 113 2.35 -1.81 0.52
CA SER A 113 2.89 -3.17 0.35
C SER A 113 3.20 -3.82 1.69
N TYR A 114 3.84 -3.09 2.60
CA TYR A 114 4.13 -3.54 3.97
C TYR A 114 2.85 -3.88 4.74
N ILE A 115 1.93 -2.93 4.90
CA ILE A 115 0.78 -3.13 5.79
C ILE A 115 -0.26 -4.09 5.21
N LEU A 116 -0.49 -4.04 3.89
CA LEU A 116 -1.33 -5.02 3.22
C LEU A 116 -0.68 -6.40 3.24
N GLY A 117 0.65 -6.50 3.33
CA GLY A 117 1.37 -7.76 3.59
C GLY A 117 0.94 -8.41 4.88
N ILE A 118 0.99 -7.67 5.99
CA ILE A 118 0.55 -8.15 7.31
C ILE A 118 -0.89 -8.67 7.26
N LEU A 119 -1.79 -7.88 6.67
CA LEU A 119 -3.22 -8.20 6.58
C LEU A 119 -3.49 -9.38 5.65
N THR A 120 -2.74 -9.47 4.56
CA THR A 120 -2.87 -10.57 3.58
C THR A 120 -2.36 -11.87 4.18
N SER A 121 -1.21 -11.87 4.88
CA SER A 121 -0.67 -13.05 5.56
C SER A 121 -1.65 -13.64 6.58
N PHE A 122 -2.29 -12.79 7.39
CA PHE A 122 -3.36 -13.24 8.28
C PHE A 122 -4.50 -13.87 7.47
N ASN A 123 -4.97 -13.19 6.42
CA ASN A 123 -6.13 -13.65 5.68
C ASN A 123 -5.85 -14.95 4.92
N THR A 124 -4.64 -15.14 4.37
CA THR A 124 -4.25 -16.39 3.71
C THR A 124 -4.19 -17.58 4.68
N LEU A 125 -3.85 -17.34 5.95
CA LEU A 125 -3.83 -18.40 6.96
C LEU A 125 -5.24 -19.01 7.17
N PHE A 126 -6.27 -18.17 7.24
CA PHE A 126 -7.65 -18.61 7.48
C PHE A 126 -8.45 -18.92 6.19
N GLN A 127 -7.83 -18.83 5.02
CA GLN A 127 -8.42 -19.24 3.74
C GLN A 127 -8.15 -20.71 3.38
N GLY A 128 -7.38 -21.43 4.19
CA GLY A 128 -7.13 -22.85 4.01
C GLY A 128 -8.39 -23.71 4.21
N THR A 129 -8.33 -24.96 3.74
CA THR A 129 -9.44 -25.92 3.82
C THR A 129 -9.59 -26.59 5.19
N GLY A 130 -8.60 -26.47 6.07
CA GLY A 130 -8.62 -27.04 7.43
C GLY A 130 -9.27 -26.12 8.47
N SER A 131 -9.87 -26.70 9.51
CA SER A 131 -10.43 -25.95 10.64
C SER A 131 -9.33 -25.43 11.56
N LEU A 132 -8.95 -24.16 11.39
CA LEU A 132 -7.93 -23.48 12.21
C LEU A 132 -8.54 -22.61 13.33
N LEU A 133 -9.72 -22.98 13.85
CA LEU A 133 -10.43 -22.16 14.85
C LEU A 133 -9.58 -21.92 16.12
N TYR A 134 -8.81 -22.92 16.54
CA TYR A 134 -7.91 -22.81 17.69
C TYR A 134 -6.79 -21.77 17.50
N LEU A 135 -6.44 -21.44 16.26
CA LEU A 135 -5.46 -20.39 15.93
C LEU A 135 -6.08 -18.99 15.80
N LEU A 136 -7.42 -18.88 15.75
CA LEU A 136 -8.07 -17.60 15.48
C LEU A 136 -7.71 -16.54 16.52
N LYS A 137 -7.88 -16.86 17.80
CA LYS A 137 -7.54 -15.94 18.89
C LYS A 137 -6.06 -15.55 18.90
N PRO A 138 -5.09 -16.49 18.96
CA PRO A 138 -3.67 -16.11 19.03
C PRO A 138 -3.21 -15.31 17.80
N GLU A 139 -3.70 -15.62 16.60
CA GLU A 139 -3.31 -14.88 15.40
C GLU A 139 -3.98 -13.50 15.31
N ILE A 140 -5.21 -13.32 15.81
CA ILE A 140 -5.82 -11.98 15.91
C ILE A 140 -5.03 -11.13 16.90
N GLU A 141 -4.69 -11.68 18.06
CA GLU A 141 -3.92 -10.95 19.06
C GLU A 141 -2.53 -10.56 18.53
N LYS A 142 -1.88 -11.46 17.79
CA LYS A 142 -0.62 -11.20 17.12
C LYS A 142 -0.76 -10.10 16.06
N LEU A 143 -1.78 -10.17 15.20
CA LEU A 143 -2.06 -9.14 14.20
C LEU A 143 -2.25 -7.76 14.85
N LEU A 144 -3.11 -7.67 15.87
CA LEU A 144 -3.36 -6.42 16.59
C LEU A 144 -2.10 -5.89 17.26
N LYS A 145 -1.32 -6.74 17.93
CA LYS A 145 -0.03 -6.35 18.52
C LYS A 145 0.93 -5.81 17.47
N THR A 146 1.06 -6.48 16.32
CA THR A 146 1.91 -6.02 15.22
C THR A 146 1.49 -4.65 14.71
N VAL A 147 0.20 -4.43 14.47
CA VAL A 147 -0.31 -3.13 14.01
C VAL A 147 -0.14 -2.04 15.07
N CYS A 148 -0.50 -2.31 16.33
CA CYS A 148 -0.37 -1.34 17.42
C CYS A 148 1.09 -0.95 17.68
N LEU A 149 2.04 -1.88 17.59
CA LEU A 149 3.46 -1.59 17.78
C LEU A 149 4.04 -0.68 16.68
N ASN A 150 3.33 -0.46 15.58
CA ASN A 150 3.77 0.48 14.57
C ASN A 150 3.59 1.94 14.98
N PHE A 151 2.63 2.24 15.87
CA PHE A 151 2.29 3.63 16.24
C PHE A 151 2.12 3.87 17.74
N MET A 152 2.19 2.83 18.58
CA MET A 152 2.10 2.93 20.04
C MET A 152 3.38 2.46 20.71
N THR A 153 3.65 3.00 21.89
CA THR A 153 4.83 2.65 22.70
C THR A 153 4.82 1.17 23.11
N ILE A 154 6.00 0.55 23.06
CA ILE A 154 6.20 -0.85 23.43
C ILE A 154 5.79 -1.10 24.89
N GLY A 155 6.07 -0.14 25.79
CA GLY A 155 5.73 -0.23 27.21
C GLY A 155 4.22 -0.37 27.43
N TYR A 156 3.41 0.43 26.73
CA TYR A 156 1.96 0.34 26.81
C TYR A 156 1.45 -1.02 26.34
N ILE A 157 1.89 -1.48 25.15
CA ILE A 157 1.41 -2.74 24.56
C ILE A 157 1.82 -3.96 25.40
N ARG A 158 3.01 -3.95 26.01
CA ARG A 158 3.47 -5.05 26.88
C ARG A 158 2.75 -5.11 28.23
N ASN A 159 2.30 -3.97 28.75
CA ASN A 159 1.62 -3.89 30.04
C ASN A 159 0.12 -4.24 29.96
N LEU A 160 -0.45 -4.38 28.76
CA LEU A 160 -1.84 -4.81 28.58
C LEU A 160 -2.01 -6.29 28.94
N VAL A 161 -3.00 -6.58 29.77
CA VAL A 161 -3.44 -7.96 30.08
C VAL A 161 -3.88 -8.69 28.81
N THR A 162 -4.63 -7.99 27.95
CA THR A 162 -5.11 -8.48 26.66
C THR A 162 -5.09 -7.33 25.66
N ILE A 163 -4.61 -7.57 24.44
CA ILE A 163 -4.55 -6.54 23.37
C ILE A 163 -5.93 -6.02 22.97
N ILE A 164 -6.99 -6.77 23.23
CA ILE A 164 -8.39 -6.35 22.98
C ILE A 164 -8.75 -5.09 23.78
N ASN A 165 -8.10 -4.87 24.93
CA ASN A 165 -8.34 -3.70 25.79
C ASN A 165 -7.45 -2.49 25.42
N VAL A 166 -6.77 -2.54 24.27
CA VAL A 166 -6.01 -1.40 23.77
C VAL A 166 -6.94 -0.20 23.54
N SER A 167 -6.46 0.99 23.86
CA SER A 167 -7.11 2.27 23.57
C SER A 167 -6.29 2.99 22.50
N PRO A 168 -6.56 2.78 21.18
CA PRO A 168 -5.74 3.33 20.10
C PRO A 168 -5.66 4.87 20.10
N ASN A 169 -6.69 5.52 20.66
CA ASN A 169 -6.82 6.97 20.72
C ASN A 169 -6.13 7.60 21.96
N ALA A 170 -5.48 6.81 22.81
CA ALA A 170 -4.76 7.31 23.97
C ALA A 170 -3.44 7.96 23.52
N THR A 171 -3.47 9.28 23.35
CA THR A 171 -2.37 10.07 22.77
C THR A 171 -1.10 10.01 23.62
N GLU A 172 -1.21 9.76 24.92
CA GLU A 172 -0.09 9.61 25.84
C GLU A 172 0.76 8.36 25.57
N TYR A 173 0.23 7.37 24.84
CA TYR A 173 0.93 6.14 24.49
C TYR A 173 1.27 6.05 23.01
N GLN A 174 0.94 7.06 22.20
CA GLN A 174 1.30 7.11 20.78
C GLN A 174 2.76 7.54 20.61
N LEU A 175 3.42 6.97 19.60
CA LEU A 175 4.75 7.40 19.20
C LEU A 175 4.71 8.80 18.56
N PRO A 176 5.81 9.56 18.65
CA PRO A 176 6.01 10.74 17.81
C PRO A 176 5.75 10.41 16.34
N ILE A 177 5.15 11.35 15.59
CA ILE A 177 4.70 11.13 14.21
C ILE A 177 5.81 10.62 13.28
N ASN A 178 7.05 11.06 13.52
CA ASN A 178 8.26 10.71 12.78
C ASN A 178 8.90 9.38 13.21
N GLU A 179 8.44 8.78 14.31
CA GLU A 179 8.93 7.50 14.84
C GLU A 179 7.96 6.34 14.56
N ILE A 180 6.82 6.63 13.93
CA ILE A 180 5.86 5.61 13.50
C ILE A 180 6.54 4.70 12.46
N TYR A 181 6.42 3.39 12.68
CA TYR A 181 6.96 2.40 11.76
C TYR A 181 6.08 2.29 10.52
N ILE A 182 6.68 2.45 9.34
CA ILE A 182 5.98 2.44 8.04
C ILE A 182 6.46 1.30 7.12
N GLY A 183 7.34 0.43 7.62
CA GLY A 183 8.04 -0.58 6.84
C GLY A 183 9.43 -0.12 6.39
N VAL A 184 10.35 -1.07 6.23
CA VAL A 184 11.76 -0.81 5.92
C VAL A 184 11.93 -0.01 4.63
N THR A 185 11.31 -0.47 3.53
CA THR A 185 11.45 0.17 2.20
C THR A 185 10.92 1.60 2.19
N ALA A 186 9.74 1.85 2.78
CA ALA A 186 9.19 3.20 2.89
C ALA A 186 10.06 4.13 3.75
N THR A 187 10.69 3.58 4.80
CA THR A 187 11.64 4.32 5.66
C THR A 187 12.90 4.70 4.88
N GLU A 188 13.44 3.81 4.05
CA GLU A 188 14.58 4.12 3.19
C GLU A 188 14.21 5.20 2.15
N SER A 189 13.09 5.05 1.45
CA SER A 189 12.64 6.00 0.44
C SER A 189 12.32 7.39 1.00
N ILE A 190 11.72 7.48 2.20
CA ILE A 190 11.38 8.77 2.80
C ILE A 190 12.61 9.55 3.28
N THR A 191 13.69 8.87 3.70
CA THR A 191 14.92 9.55 4.14
C THR A 191 15.60 10.34 3.02
N ASN A 192 15.33 9.97 1.76
CA ASN A 192 15.83 10.69 0.59
C ASN A 192 15.01 11.95 0.24
N LEU A 193 13.90 12.21 0.92
CA LEU A 193 13.02 13.36 0.67
C LEU A 193 13.34 14.54 1.59
N ILE A 194 13.28 15.76 1.05
CA ILE A 194 13.69 16.99 1.75
C ILE A 194 12.47 17.78 2.30
N ASN A 195 11.25 17.47 1.85
CA ASN A 195 10.06 18.28 2.16
C ASN A 195 9.40 17.91 3.50
N SER A 196 9.76 18.63 4.57
CA SER A 196 9.30 18.39 5.94
C SER A 196 7.78 18.43 6.13
N ASN A 197 7.06 19.31 5.41
CA ASN A 197 5.61 19.42 5.54
C ASN A 197 4.90 18.20 4.92
N GLU A 198 5.31 17.79 3.73
CA GLU A 198 4.74 16.61 3.06
C GLU A 198 5.12 15.31 3.78
N ILE A 199 6.33 15.23 4.36
CA ILE A 199 6.73 14.11 5.24
C ILE A 199 5.79 14.02 6.44
N THR A 200 5.48 15.14 7.09
CA THR A 200 4.57 15.17 8.23
C THR A 200 3.16 14.74 7.83
N LYS A 201 2.66 15.19 6.67
CA LYS A 201 1.36 14.75 6.12
C LYS A 201 1.34 13.25 5.85
N PHE A 202 2.41 12.72 5.26
CA PHE A 202 2.55 11.29 4.99
C PHE A 202 2.46 10.47 6.27
N TYR A 203 3.26 10.80 7.28
CA TYR A 203 3.22 10.07 8.56
C TYR A 203 1.86 10.18 9.26
N LYS A 204 1.18 11.33 9.15
CA LYS A 204 -0.18 11.49 9.64
C LYS A 204 -1.18 10.59 8.92
N SER A 205 -1.10 10.49 7.60
CA SER A 205 -1.93 9.54 6.84
C SER A 205 -1.65 8.09 7.23
N CYS A 206 -0.38 7.71 7.47
CA CYS A 206 -0.03 6.39 7.96
C CYS A 206 -0.53 6.13 9.40
N GLN A 207 -0.47 7.13 10.29
CA GLN A 207 -1.01 7.02 11.64
C GLN A 207 -2.54 6.85 11.62
N GLU A 208 -3.26 7.62 10.80
CA GLU A 208 -4.71 7.49 10.66
C GLU A 208 -5.12 6.17 10.01
N PHE A 209 -4.24 5.56 9.21
CA PHE A 209 -4.47 4.24 8.64
C PHE A 209 -4.46 3.14 9.71
N TYR A 210 -3.55 3.21 10.68
CA TYR A 210 -3.42 2.22 11.75
C TYR A 210 -4.63 2.22 12.70
#